data_AF-A0A6P1CZB9-F1
#
_entry.id   AF-A0A6P1CZB9-F1
#
_cell.length_a   1.000
_cell.length_b   1.000
_cell.length_c   1.000
_cell.angle_alpha   90.00
_cell.angle_beta   90.00
_cell.angle_gamma   90.00
#
_symmetry.space_group_name_H-M   'P 1'
#
loop_
_entity.id
_entity.type
_entity.pdbx_description
1 polymer ?
#
loop_
_entity_poly.entity_id
_entity_poly.type
_entity_poly.pdbx_seq_one_letter_code
_entity_poly.pdbx_strand_id
1 'polypeptide(L)'
;DGTRVPEPVAHIARDPLDSKFDAEAVVAAIRAKRTEIKRVLLDQTVISGVGNIYADEALWRAKIHGCRTAAGLSRPAVRTLLTEVEAVLGDALAAGGTSFDA
;
A
#
# COMPACT_ATOMS: atom_id res chain seq x y z
N ASP A 1 7.95 -0.98 -37.53
CA ASP A 1 7.94 -2.05 -36.52
C ASP A 1 7.52 -1.44 -35.19
N GLY A 2 6.28 -1.70 -34.79
CA GLY A 2 5.45 -0.81 -33.96
C GLY A 2 5.46 -1.11 -32.47
N THR A 3 6.59 -1.51 -31.89
CA THR A 3 6.71 -1.69 -30.44
C THR A 3 6.82 -0.34 -29.74
N ARG A 4 5.69 0.35 -29.58
CA ARG A 4 5.56 1.40 -28.56
C ARG A 4 5.62 0.71 -27.20
N VAL A 5 6.77 0.80 -26.56
CA VAL A 5 6.88 0.59 -25.11
C VAL A 5 5.89 1.57 -24.46
N PRO A 6 5.00 1.14 -23.55
CA PRO A 6 4.11 2.06 -22.87
C PRO A 6 4.92 3.15 -22.17
N GLU A 7 4.40 4.38 -22.20
CA GLU A 7 5.04 5.53 -21.55
C GLU A 7 5.39 5.19 -20.09
N PRO A 8 6.57 5.60 -19.58
CA PRO A 8 6.95 5.34 -18.20
C PRO A 8 5.86 5.85 -17.25
N VAL A 9 5.41 4.99 -16.34
CA VAL A 9 4.42 5.30 -15.31
C VAL A 9 4.97 6.44 -14.45
N ALA A 10 4.59 7.67 -14.77
CA ALA A 10 5.29 8.86 -14.30
C ALA A 10 5.17 9.13 -12.79
N HIS A 11 4.33 8.39 -12.05
CA HIS A 11 4.06 8.65 -10.64
C HIS A 11 3.78 7.37 -9.85
N ILE A 12 4.75 6.46 -9.77
CA ILE A 12 4.69 5.34 -8.80
C ILE A 12 5.19 5.88 -7.45
N ALA A 13 4.37 5.71 -6.40
CA ALA A 13 4.75 6.01 -5.03
C ALA A 13 5.84 5.04 -4.54
N ARG A 14 6.37 5.30 -3.35
CA ARG A 14 7.43 4.48 -2.78
C ARG A 14 6.87 3.22 -2.14
N ASP A 15 7.68 2.17 -2.16
CA ASP A 15 7.37 0.90 -1.49
C ASP A 15 7.45 1.06 0.04
N PRO A 16 6.48 0.54 0.81
CA PRO A 16 6.48 0.61 2.28
C PRO A 16 7.72 0.00 2.95
N LEU A 17 8.37 -0.98 2.32
CA LEU A 17 9.55 -1.65 2.87
C LEU A 17 10.86 -0.93 2.54
N ASP A 18 10.82 0.11 1.71
CA ASP A 18 12.03 0.83 1.33
C ASP A 18 12.43 1.86 2.40
N SER A 19 13.68 1.81 2.84
CA SER A 19 14.30 2.66 3.90
C SER A 19 14.00 4.16 3.90
N LYS A 20 13.70 4.78 2.75
CA LYS A 20 13.32 6.20 2.62
C LYS A 20 11.79 6.41 2.47
N PHE A 21 10.98 5.42 2.81
CA PHE A 21 9.53 5.54 2.84
C PHE A 21 9.11 6.56 3.91
N ASP A 22 8.36 7.59 3.51
CA ASP A 22 7.86 8.61 4.42
C ASP A 22 6.42 8.27 4.81
N ALA A 23 6.28 7.54 5.92
CA ALA A 23 4.99 7.11 6.43
C ALA A 23 4.06 8.29 6.76
N GLU A 24 4.58 9.41 7.26
CA GLU A 24 3.73 10.55 7.63
C GLU A 24 3.23 11.31 6.38
N ALA A 25 4.04 11.41 5.33
CA ALA A 25 3.59 11.91 4.03
C ALA A 25 2.48 11.03 3.44
N VAL A 26 2.62 9.70 3.52
CA VAL A 26 1.60 8.76 3.03
C VAL A 26 0.33 8.82 3.89
N VAL A 27 0.44 8.93 5.22
CA VAL A 27 -0.72 9.18 6.11
C VAL A 27 -1.47 10.43 5.67
N ALA A 28 -0.75 11.52 5.37
CA ALA A 28 -1.36 12.75 4.89
C ALA A 28 -2.06 12.56 3.53
N ALA A 29 -1.41 11.88 2.59
CA ALA A 29 -1.95 11.59 1.26
C ALA A 29 -3.22 10.73 1.33
N ILE A 30 -3.21 9.65 2.12
CA ILE A 30 -4.38 8.77 2.32
C ILE A 30 -5.56 9.58 2.87
N ARG A 31 -5.33 10.40 3.90
CA ARG A 31 -6.38 11.18 4.55
C ARG A 31 -6.92 12.33 3.69
N ALA A 32 -6.23 12.70 2.62
CA ALA A 32 -6.74 13.67 1.64
C ALA A 32 -7.74 13.03 0.65
N LYS A 33 -7.76 11.71 0.52
CA LYS A 33 -8.64 10.99 -0.42
C LYS A 33 -10.04 10.82 0.15
N ARG A 34 -11.05 11.08 -0.68
CA ARG A 34 -12.49 10.92 -0.35
C ARG A 34 -13.10 9.61 -0.87
N THR A 35 -12.25 8.66 -1.23
CA THR A 35 -12.65 7.31 -1.66
C THR A 35 -12.46 6.29 -0.55
N GLU A 36 -12.96 5.08 -0.77
CA GLU A 36 -12.79 3.94 0.13
C GLU A 36 -11.30 3.61 0.37
N ILE A 37 -10.94 3.29 1.61
CA ILE A 37 -9.54 3.04 2.00
C ILE A 37 -8.91 1.89 1.22
N LYS A 38 -9.66 0.81 0.92
CA LYS A 38 -9.15 -0.28 0.08
C LYS A 38 -8.75 0.21 -1.30
N ARG A 39 -9.56 1.06 -1.93
CA ARG A 39 -9.24 1.64 -3.24
C ARG A 39 -8.00 2.53 -3.19
N VAL A 40 -7.78 3.24 -2.08
CA VAL A 40 -6.57 4.06 -1.88
C VAL A 40 -5.33 3.18 -1.72
N LEU A 41 -5.41 2.06 -1.01
CA LEU A 41 -4.28 1.13 -0.87
C LEU A 41 -3.85 0.48 -2.20
N LEU A 42 -4.77 0.38 -3.17
CA LEU A 42 -4.47 -0.16 -4.50
C LEU A 42 -3.96 0.90 -5.49
N ASP A 43 -4.04 2.18 -5.10
CA ASP A 43 -3.57 3.30 -5.90
C ASP A 43 -2.04 3.38 -5.84
N GLN A 44 -1.37 2.88 -6.89
CA GLN A 44 0.10 2.84 -6.99
C GLN A 44 0.73 4.25 -7.00
N THR A 45 -0.06 5.32 -7.10
CA THR A 45 0.41 6.70 -6.96
C THR A 45 0.43 7.19 -5.50
N VAL A 46 -0.17 6.43 -4.58
CA VAL A 46 -0.21 6.70 -3.14
C VAL A 46 0.75 5.79 -2.38
N ILE A 47 0.75 4.50 -2.71
CA ILE A 47 1.57 3.48 -2.09
C ILE A 47 1.80 2.35 -3.11
N SER A 48 3.06 2.00 -3.40
CA SER A 48 3.36 0.95 -4.36
C SER A 48 3.47 -0.43 -3.69
N GLY A 49 3.39 -1.49 -4.49
CA GLY A 49 3.62 -2.86 -4.00
C GLY A 49 2.44 -3.49 -3.27
N VAL A 50 1.42 -2.69 -2.92
CA VAL A 50 0.21 -3.18 -2.27
C VAL A 50 -0.81 -3.63 -3.32
N GLY A 51 -0.99 -4.95 -3.42
CA GLY A 51 -2.02 -5.61 -4.23
C GLY A 51 -3.29 -5.96 -3.43
N ASN A 52 -4.31 -6.50 -4.11
CA ASN A 52 -5.61 -6.84 -3.51
C ASN A 52 -5.51 -7.69 -2.24
N ILE A 53 -4.71 -8.76 -2.29
CA ILE A 53 -4.56 -9.70 -1.17
C ILE A 53 -3.93 -9.00 0.03
N TYR A 54 -2.84 -8.26 -0.18
CA TYR A 54 -2.14 -7.56 0.90
C TYR A 54 -2.98 -6.43 1.49
N ALA A 55 -3.74 -5.72 0.66
CA ALA A 55 -4.67 -4.70 1.12
C ALA A 55 -5.76 -5.30 2.03
N ASP A 56 -6.37 -6.41 1.62
CA ASP A 56 -7.41 -7.08 2.43
C ASP A 56 -6.87 -7.61 3.75
N GLU A 57 -5.71 -8.26 3.73
CA GLU A 57 -5.06 -8.79 4.93
C GLU A 57 -4.68 -7.65 5.90
N ALA A 58 -4.05 -6.58 5.41
CA ALA A 58 -3.68 -5.44 6.24
C ALA A 58 -4.91 -4.73 6.85
N LEU A 59 -5.99 -4.56 6.06
CA LEU A 59 -7.25 -4.00 6.55
C LEU A 59 -7.89 -4.89 7.62
N TRP A 60 -7.82 -6.21 7.46
CA TRP A 60 -8.30 -7.18 8.45
C TRP A 60 -7.51 -7.10 9.75
N ARG A 61 -6.16 -7.12 9.68
CA ARG A 61 -5.28 -6.98 10.85
C ARG A 61 -5.47 -5.65 11.58
N ALA A 62 -5.61 -4.55 10.83
CA ALA A 62 -5.87 -3.22 11.38
C ALA A 62 -7.33 -3.03 11.86
N LYS A 63 -8.22 -4.00 11.64
CA LYS A 63 -9.66 -3.94 11.98
C LYS A 63 -10.37 -2.73 11.33
N ILE A 64 -10.02 -2.43 10.08
CA ILE A 64 -10.59 -1.33 9.30
C ILE A 64 -11.42 -1.91 8.16
N HIS A 65 -12.72 -1.62 8.13
CA HIS A 65 -13.57 -1.99 7.00
C HIS A 65 -13.13 -1.25 5.73
N GLY A 66 -12.85 -1.99 4.64
CA GLY A 66 -12.28 -1.46 3.39
C GLY A 66 -13.11 -0.37 2.70
N CYS A 67 -14.44 -0.42 2.83
CA CYS A 67 -15.35 0.62 2.31
C CYS A 67 -15.40 1.90 3.16
N ARG A 68 -14.66 2.01 4.27
CA ARG A 68 -14.59 3.28 5.01
C ARG A 68 -13.89 4.33 4.16
N THR A 69 -14.45 5.54 4.11
CA THR A 69 -13.81 6.68 3.44
C THR A 69 -12.47 7.01 4.11
N ALA A 70 -11.39 7.09 3.33
CA ALA A 70 -10.04 7.30 3.84
C ALA A 70 -9.90 8.61 4.64
N ALA A 71 -10.51 9.71 4.17
CA ALA A 71 -10.55 10.98 4.90
C ALA A 71 -11.24 10.90 6.29
N GLY A 72 -12.11 9.90 6.50
CA GLY A 72 -12.78 9.66 7.79
C GLY A 72 -11.92 8.91 8.81
N LEU A 73 -10.77 8.37 8.41
CA LEU A 73 -9.86 7.68 9.32
C LEU A 73 -9.01 8.68 10.12
N SER A 74 -8.78 8.36 11.40
CA SER A 74 -7.86 9.12 12.25
C SER A 74 -6.40 8.86 11.82
N ARG A 75 -5.49 9.82 12.06
CA ARG A 75 -4.06 9.62 11.80
C ARG A 75 -3.50 8.37 12.49
N PRO A 76 -3.81 8.09 13.78
CA PRO A 76 -3.39 6.85 14.42
C PRO A 76 -3.89 5.60 13.70
N ALA A 77 -5.15 5.58 13.25
CA ALA A 77 -5.70 4.42 12.52
C ALA A 77 -4.98 4.19 11.18
N VAL A 78 -4.66 5.26 10.45
CA VAL A 78 -3.91 5.14 9.18
C VAL A 78 -2.47 4.71 9.44
N ARG A 79 -1.82 5.17 10.51
CA ARG A 79 -0.48 4.67 10.89
C ARG A 79 -0.51 3.18 11.20
N THR A 80 -1.46 2.73 12.04
CA THR A 80 -1.62 1.30 12.33
C THR A 80 -1.84 0.51 11.05
N LEU A 81 -2.67 1.01 10.13
CA LEU A 81 -2.87 0.37 8.83
C LEU A 81 -1.56 0.25 8.03
N LEU A 82 -0.74 1.30 7.97
CA LEU A 82 0.55 1.25 7.26
C LEU A 82 1.52 0.25 7.92
N THR A 83 1.56 0.19 9.24
CA THR A 83 2.35 -0.84 9.96
C THR A 83 1.88 -2.26 9.61
N GLU A 84 0.58 -2.50 9.52
CA GLU A 84 0.07 -3.82 9.09
C GLU A 84 0.35 -4.11 7.62
N VAL A 85 0.34 -3.09 6.75
CA VAL A 85 0.77 -3.24 5.34
C VAL A 85 2.23 -3.68 5.26
N GLU A 86 3.13 -3.01 5.97
CA GLU A 86 4.56 -3.37 6.03
C GLU A 86 4.74 -4.80 6.56
N ALA A 87 4.02 -5.18 7.62
CA ALA A 87 4.08 -6.51 8.19
C ALA A 87 3.62 -7.60 7.19
N VAL A 88 2.50 -7.39 6.51
CA VAL A 88 1.96 -8.34 5.51
C VAL A 88 2.89 -8.50 4.31
N LEU A 89 3.47 -7.40 3.82
CA LEU A 89 4.45 -7.45 2.74
C LEU A 89 5.74 -8.17 3.19
N GLY A 90 6.19 -7.92 4.43
CA GLY A 90 7.31 -8.62 5.04
C GLY A 90 7.06 -10.12 5.17
N ASP A 91 5.88 -10.53 5.65
CA ASP A 91 5.46 -11.93 5.75
C ASP A 91 5.46 -12.61 4.37
N ALA A 92 4.95 -11.93 3.34
CA ALA A 92 4.92 -12.44 1.97
C ALA A 92 6.34 -12.60 1.39
N LEU A 93 7.25 -11.66 1.67
CA LEU A 93 8.66 -11.77 1.29
C LEU A 93 9.35 -12.91 2.03
N ALA A 94 9.08 -13.13 3.32
CA ALA A 94 9.66 -14.25 4.06
C ALA A 94 9.16 -15.61 3.54
N ALA A 95 7.86 -15.69 3.22
CA ALA A 95 7.23 -16.90 2.69
C ALA A 95 7.67 -17.21 1.24
N GLY A 96 7.88 -16.18 0.41
CA GLY A 96 8.35 -16.34 -0.97
C GLY A 96 9.88 -16.37 -1.13
N GLY A 97 10.62 -15.74 -0.20
CA GLY A 97 12.07 -15.54 -0.24
C GLY A 97 12.90 -16.74 0.21
N THR A 98 12.27 -17.83 0.63
CA THR A 98 12.94 -19.11 0.95
C THR A 98 12.81 -20.15 -0.17
N SER A 99 12.18 -19.82 -1.31
CA SER A 99 11.93 -20.76 -2.43
C SER A 99 12.48 -20.33 -3.80
N PHE A 100 13.36 -19.31 -3.84
CA PHE A 100 14.02 -18.88 -5.08
C PHE A 100 15.56 -18.79 -4.98
N ASP A 101 16.18 -19.51 -4.04
CA ASP A 101 17.57 -19.92 -4.22
C ASP A 101 17.59 -21.14 -5.15
N ALA A 102 17.77 -20.88 -6.45
CA ALA A 102 18.17 -21.85 -7.49
C ALA A 102 19.16 -21.18 -8.45
#